data_AF-A0A358PF75-F1
#
_entry.id   AF-A0A358PF75-F1
#
_cell.length_a   1.000
_cell.length_b   1.000
_cell.length_c   1.000
_cell.angle_alpha   90.00
_cell.angle_beta   90.00
_cell.angle_gamma   90.00
#
_symmetry.space_group_name_H-M   'P 1'
#
loop_
_entity.id
_entity.type
_entity.pdbx_description
1 polymer ?
#
loop_
_entity_poly.entity_id
_entity_poly.type
_entity_poly.pdbx_seq_one_letter_code
_entity_poly.pdbx_strand_id
1 'polypeptide(L)'
;PAVTGSDEDSILYEHRSEKTHAMCAETAFIVTSMLRTAVDEGTAKVLSETNLPIAAKTGTNLDSGGEVRDAWLAAYTCDYTAVVWLGTDSAEFGTLPEGTTGGNSASLIAKELFNHLYSGKEAQEFPVPDGIRLFALDKAALETEHKAVLATAYTPDSEIVREYFPISAAPSETSKFWQLPSPPQDVSWRSDERGNPAIRFTAQDSRLCYRIIRAECGVFGALNSQTERCIAEISGSTGETEFIDFTALPGKSYFYCIQTVNPCISVHGLPAASDKSRLLRIFCKVN
;
A
#
# COMPACT_ATOMS: atom_id res chain seq x y z
N PRO A 1 -43.51 19.39 1.40
CA PRO A 1 -44.52 20.46 1.42
C PRO A 1 -45.93 19.86 1.52
N ALA A 2 -46.85 20.51 2.24
CA ALA A 2 -48.25 20.10 2.30
C ALA A 2 -49.05 20.75 1.16
N VAL A 3 -49.97 20.00 0.57
CA VAL A 3 -50.94 20.50 -0.42
C VAL A 3 -52.25 20.72 0.32
N THR A 4 -52.79 21.94 0.29
CA THR A 4 -54.06 22.30 0.94
C THR A 4 -55.21 22.38 -0.06
N GLY A 5 -56.42 22.08 0.40
CA GLY A 5 -57.66 22.16 -0.36
C GLY A 5 -58.30 23.54 -0.34
N SER A 6 -59.50 23.65 -0.91
CA SER A 6 -60.24 24.92 -1.06
C SER A 6 -60.71 25.55 0.25
N ASP A 7 -60.82 24.75 1.31
CA ASP A 7 -60.97 25.24 2.67
C ASP A 7 -59.57 25.30 3.29
N GLU A 8 -59.14 26.49 3.75
CA GLU A 8 -57.75 26.80 4.16
C GLU A 8 -57.17 25.83 5.22
N ASP A 9 -58.01 25.07 5.93
CA ASP A 9 -57.61 24.09 6.95
C ASP A 9 -57.54 22.62 6.47
N SER A 10 -57.87 22.33 5.21
CA SER A 10 -57.89 20.95 4.68
C SER A 10 -56.54 20.56 4.06
N ILE A 11 -55.70 19.83 4.78
CA ILE A 11 -54.49 19.22 4.19
C ILE A 11 -54.90 18.02 3.34
N LEU A 12 -54.72 18.13 2.02
CA LEU A 12 -55.00 17.06 1.05
C LEU A 12 -53.86 16.05 0.97
N TYR A 13 -52.63 16.51 1.17
CA TYR A 13 -51.44 15.66 1.16
C TYR A 13 -50.32 16.30 1.96
N GLU A 14 -49.63 15.50 2.75
CA GLU A 14 -48.39 15.87 3.44
C GLU A 14 -47.35 14.79 3.18
N HIS A 15 -46.20 15.17 2.62
CA HIS A 15 -45.09 14.24 2.46
C HIS A 15 -44.46 13.93 3.82
N ARG A 16 -44.67 12.70 4.30
CA ARG A 16 -44.00 12.15 5.49
C ARG A 16 -42.84 11.27 5.05
N SER A 17 -41.62 11.70 5.38
CA SER A 17 -40.43 10.94 5.08
C SER A 17 -40.23 9.84 6.13
N GLU A 18 -40.43 8.60 5.74
CA GLU A 18 -39.95 7.43 6.48
C GLU A 18 -38.54 7.10 6.00
N LYS A 19 -37.57 7.13 6.92
CA LYS A 19 -36.17 6.81 6.59
C LYS A 19 -35.86 5.40 7.06
N THR A 20 -35.24 4.60 6.19
CA THR A 20 -34.76 3.26 6.50
C THR A 20 -33.25 3.17 6.32
N HIS A 21 -32.58 2.43 7.19
CA HIS A 21 -31.15 2.18 7.04
C HIS A 21 -30.93 1.06 6.01
N ALA A 22 -30.42 1.41 4.83
CA ALA A 22 -30.09 0.45 3.79
C ALA A 22 -28.74 -0.26 4.03
N MET A 23 -27.82 0.38 4.75
CA MET A 23 -26.50 -0.15 5.12
C MET A 23 -26.01 0.47 6.43
N CYS A 24 -25.01 -0.13 7.07
CA CYS A 24 -24.39 0.46 8.26
C CYS A 24 -23.50 1.66 7.89
N ALA A 25 -23.26 2.54 8.87
CA ALA A 25 -22.47 3.76 8.67
C ALA A 25 -21.02 3.44 8.25
N GLU A 26 -20.42 2.38 8.82
CA GLU A 26 -19.07 1.94 8.46
C GLU A 26 -18.96 1.58 6.97
N THR A 27 -19.88 0.77 6.45
CA THR A 27 -19.91 0.42 5.02
C THR A 27 -20.14 1.64 4.14
N ALA A 28 -21.09 2.52 4.50
CA ALA A 28 -21.37 3.73 3.74
C ALA A 28 -20.13 4.65 3.67
N PHE A 29 -19.40 4.79 4.77
CA PHE A 29 -18.21 5.62 4.82
C PHE A 29 -17.05 5.01 4.02
N ILE A 30 -16.80 3.71 4.12
CA ILE A 30 -15.73 3.05 3.34
C ILE A 30 -16.01 3.19 1.83
N VAL A 31 -17.24 2.96 1.38
CA VAL A 31 -17.62 3.19 -0.02
C VAL A 31 -17.41 4.66 -0.42
N THR A 32 -17.79 5.59 0.45
CA THR A 32 -17.57 7.04 0.21
C THR A 32 -16.09 7.36 0.09
N SER A 33 -15.24 6.82 0.97
CA SER A 33 -13.78 6.99 0.91
C SER A 33 -13.21 6.50 -0.42
N MET A 34 -13.61 5.31 -0.87
CA MET A 34 -13.20 4.77 -2.18
C MET A 34 -13.67 5.65 -3.35
N LEU A 35 -14.89 6.18 -3.28
CA LEU A 35 -15.44 7.06 -4.31
C LEU A 35 -14.81 8.47 -4.29
N ARG A 36 -14.25 8.91 -3.16
CA ARG A 36 -13.38 10.09 -3.12
C ARG A 36 -12.06 9.84 -3.82
N THR A 37 -11.43 8.67 -3.65
CA THR A 37 -10.23 8.31 -4.41
C THR A 37 -10.47 8.39 -5.93
N ALA A 38 -11.67 8.00 -6.40
CA ALA A 38 -12.04 8.15 -7.80
C ALA A 38 -12.04 9.61 -8.29
N VAL A 39 -12.31 10.57 -7.40
CA VAL A 39 -12.25 12.02 -7.65
C VAL A 39 -10.84 12.56 -7.48
N ASP A 40 -10.08 12.13 -6.48
CA ASP A 40 -8.77 12.69 -6.18
C ASP A 40 -7.70 12.25 -7.22
N GLU A 41 -7.74 10.98 -7.62
CA GLU A 41 -6.74 10.39 -8.52
C GLU A 41 -7.29 9.44 -9.58
N GLY A 42 -8.57 9.09 -9.51
CA GLY A 42 -9.20 8.12 -10.42
C GLY A 42 -9.94 8.72 -11.61
N THR A 43 -11.00 8.01 -12.05
CA THR A 43 -11.70 8.30 -13.32
C THR A 43 -12.55 9.56 -13.29
N ALA A 44 -12.87 10.10 -12.12
CA ALA A 44 -13.65 11.31 -11.92
C ALA A 44 -12.77 12.54 -11.60
N LYS A 45 -11.47 12.48 -11.94
CA LYS A 45 -10.46 13.48 -11.55
C LYS A 45 -10.83 14.94 -11.82
N VAL A 46 -11.59 15.19 -12.87
CA VAL A 46 -12.10 16.53 -13.23
C VAL A 46 -12.82 17.21 -12.06
N LEU A 47 -13.48 16.45 -11.20
CA LEU A 47 -14.19 16.99 -10.03
C LEU A 47 -13.25 17.49 -8.92
N SER A 48 -12.00 17.04 -8.86
CA SER A 48 -11.01 17.53 -7.87
C SER A 48 -10.73 19.03 -8.03
N GLU A 49 -10.90 19.58 -9.23
CA GLU A 49 -10.69 21.01 -9.52
C GLU A 49 -11.70 21.92 -8.79
N THR A 50 -12.80 21.35 -8.26
CA THR A 50 -13.76 22.09 -7.43
C THR A 50 -13.23 22.39 -6.03
N ASN A 51 -12.25 21.62 -5.54
CA ASN A 51 -11.82 21.59 -4.13
C ASN A 51 -12.96 21.33 -3.13
N LEU A 52 -14.03 20.66 -3.58
CA LEU A 52 -15.16 20.24 -2.73
C LEU A 52 -15.00 18.77 -2.30
N PRO A 53 -15.53 18.38 -1.13
CA PRO A 53 -15.57 16.98 -0.68
C PRO A 53 -16.62 16.20 -1.47
N ILE A 54 -16.29 15.82 -2.70
CA ILE A 54 -17.16 15.08 -3.61
C ILE A 54 -16.72 13.61 -3.65
N ALA A 55 -17.68 12.70 -3.51
CA ALA A 55 -17.54 11.30 -3.85
C ALA A 55 -18.24 11.04 -5.19
N ALA A 56 -17.60 10.33 -6.12
CA ALA A 56 -18.21 10.08 -7.43
C ALA A 56 -17.83 8.74 -8.05
N LYS A 57 -18.75 8.21 -8.87
CA LYS A 57 -18.50 7.07 -9.74
C LYS A 57 -18.87 7.39 -11.18
N THR A 58 -17.96 7.05 -12.08
CA THR A 58 -18.18 7.13 -13.52
C THR A 58 -18.72 5.81 -14.07
N GLY A 59 -19.54 5.89 -15.13
CA GLY A 59 -19.95 4.78 -15.97
C GLY A 59 -19.83 5.18 -17.44
N THR A 60 -19.32 4.27 -18.27
CA THR A 60 -19.24 4.46 -19.73
C THR A 60 -19.68 3.15 -20.36
N ASN A 61 -20.77 3.18 -21.11
CA ASN A 61 -21.28 2.04 -21.86
C ASN A 61 -20.83 2.16 -23.32
N LEU A 62 -20.30 1.08 -23.88
CA LEU A 62 -19.86 1.03 -25.27
C LEU A 62 -20.84 0.19 -26.09
N ASP A 63 -21.02 0.53 -27.37
CA ASP A 63 -21.71 -0.33 -28.31
C ASP A 63 -20.82 -1.50 -28.80
N SER A 64 -21.36 -2.34 -29.67
CA SER A 64 -20.61 -3.48 -30.22
C SER A 64 -19.42 -3.08 -31.11
N GLY A 65 -19.40 -1.83 -31.59
CA GLY A 65 -18.30 -1.24 -32.37
C GLY A 65 -17.18 -0.65 -31.50
N GLY A 66 -17.39 -0.55 -30.18
CA GLY A 66 -16.45 0.07 -29.25
C GLY A 66 -16.67 1.57 -29.04
N GLU A 67 -17.75 2.12 -29.62
CA GLU A 67 -18.08 3.54 -29.53
C GLU A 67 -18.94 3.83 -28.29
N VAL A 68 -18.80 5.02 -27.70
CA VAL A 68 -19.53 5.33 -26.46
C VAL A 68 -21.01 5.53 -26.74
N ARG A 69 -21.87 4.76 -26.08
CA ARG A 69 -23.33 4.89 -26.17
C ARG A 69 -23.92 5.68 -25.01
N ASP A 70 -23.43 5.42 -23.80
CA ASP A 70 -23.91 6.09 -22.60
C ASP A 70 -22.74 6.56 -21.74
N ALA A 71 -22.82 7.79 -21.26
CA ALA A 71 -21.91 8.34 -20.27
C ALA A 71 -22.68 8.71 -19.00
N TRP A 72 -22.29 8.10 -17.88
CA TRP A 72 -22.91 8.27 -16.58
C TRP A 72 -21.91 8.83 -15.57
N LEU A 73 -22.42 9.70 -14.71
CA LEU A 73 -21.77 10.07 -13.46
C LEU A 73 -22.82 10.07 -12.35
N ALA A 74 -22.52 9.40 -11.24
CA ALA A 74 -23.22 9.62 -9.98
C ALA A 74 -22.23 10.25 -9.01
N ALA A 75 -22.58 11.42 -8.46
CA ALA A 75 -21.72 12.17 -7.56
C ALA A 75 -22.53 12.73 -6.39
N TYR A 76 -21.91 12.80 -5.22
CA TYR A 76 -22.56 13.35 -4.04
C TYR A 76 -21.57 14.03 -3.09
N THR A 77 -22.15 14.92 -2.29
CA THR A 77 -21.56 15.60 -1.13
C THR A 77 -22.45 15.27 0.09
N CYS A 78 -22.16 15.83 1.27
CA CYS A 78 -23.07 15.68 2.42
C CYS A 78 -24.45 16.30 2.19
N ASP A 79 -24.55 17.35 1.36
CA ASP A 79 -25.79 18.12 1.17
C ASP A 79 -26.56 17.74 -0.10
N TYR A 80 -25.85 17.35 -1.16
CA TYR A 80 -26.43 17.16 -2.49
C TYR A 80 -25.96 15.87 -3.16
N THR A 81 -26.88 15.21 -3.87
CA THR A 81 -26.61 14.11 -4.80
C THR A 81 -27.03 14.52 -6.21
N ALA A 82 -26.17 14.30 -7.19
CA ALA A 82 -26.42 14.56 -8.60
C ALA A 82 -26.08 13.33 -9.45
N VAL A 83 -26.93 13.05 -10.45
CA VAL A 83 -26.68 12.02 -11.45
C VAL A 83 -26.78 12.67 -12.83
N VAL A 84 -25.73 12.51 -13.64
CA VAL A 84 -25.66 13.01 -15.01
C VAL A 84 -25.62 11.82 -15.95
N TRP A 85 -26.52 11.82 -16.92
CA TRP A 85 -26.51 10.89 -18.04
C TRP A 85 -26.43 11.67 -19.34
N LEU A 86 -25.58 11.18 -20.24
CA LEU A 86 -25.51 11.59 -21.62
C LEU A 86 -25.71 10.34 -22.46
N GLY A 87 -26.58 10.44 -23.45
CA GLY A 87 -26.92 9.37 -24.38
C GLY A 87 -27.84 9.92 -25.47
N THR A 88 -28.36 9.02 -26.30
CA THR A 88 -29.34 9.33 -27.34
C THR A 88 -30.73 8.92 -26.89
N ASP A 89 -31.77 9.66 -27.31
CA ASP A 89 -33.17 9.36 -26.97
C ASP A 89 -33.63 8.00 -27.52
N SER A 90 -32.99 7.50 -28.58
CA SER A 90 -33.21 6.18 -29.15
C SER A 90 -31.88 5.52 -29.49
N ALA A 91 -31.80 4.21 -29.24
CA ALA A 91 -30.67 3.37 -29.63
C ALA A 91 -30.36 3.46 -31.14
N GLU A 92 -31.37 3.78 -31.95
CA GLU A 92 -31.27 3.90 -33.41
C GLU A 92 -30.51 5.16 -33.84
N PHE A 93 -30.41 6.18 -32.97
CA PHE A 93 -29.70 7.42 -33.27
C PHE A 93 -28.17 7.31 -33.13
N GLY A 94 -27.68 6.11 -32.78
CA GLY A 94 -26.26 5.80 -32.77
C GLY A 94 -25.56 6.18 -31.47
N THR A 95 -24.27 6.43 -31.60
CA THR A 95 -23.32 6.64 -30.49
C THR A 95 -23.07 8.13 -30.23
N LEU A 96 -22.53 8.41 -29.05
CA LEU A 96 -22.09 9.74 -28.65
C LEU A 96 -20.79 10.12 -29.38
N PRO A 97 -20.53 11.42 -29.57
CA PRO A 97 -19.25 11.88 -30.09
C PRO A 97 -18.06 11.35 -29.30
N GLU A 98 -16.95 11.10 -29.99
CA GLU A 98 -15.70 10.64 -29.40
C GLU A 98 -15.29 11.49 -28.18
N GLY A 99 -14.85 10.84 -27.11
CA GLY A 99 -14.47 11.51 -25.86
C GLY A 99 -15.62 11.85 -24.91
N THR A 100 -16.88 11.62 -25.30
CA THR A 100 -18.05 11.80 -24.44
C THR A 100 -18.19 10.65 -23.45
N THR A 101 -17.39 10.68 -22.38
CA THR A 101 -17.36 9.62 -21.35
C THR A 101 -17.93 10.09 -20.02
N GLY A 102 -18.23 9.13 -19.13
CA GLY A 102 -18.67 9.43 -17.76
C GLY A 102 -17.62 10.23 -16.97
N GLY A 103 -16.33 9.96 -17.21
CA GLY A 103 -15.23 10.66 -16.55
C GLY A 103 -14.91 12.05 -17.11
N ASN A 104 -15.38 12.36 -18.31
CA ASN A 104 -15.14 13.62 -18.99
C ASN A 104 -16.40 14.49 -19.05
N SER A 105 -17.23 14.32 -20.07
CA SER A 105 -18.38 15.20 -20.32
C SER A 105 -19.42 15.20 -19.20
N ALA A 106 -19.74 14.02 -18.64
CA ALA A 106 -20.68 13.95 -17.51
C ALA A 106 -20.09 14.57 -16.23
N SER A 107 -18.81 14.30 -15.94
CA SER A 107 -18.07 14.96 -14.85
C SER A 107 -18.02 16.48 -14.99
N LEU A 108 -17.79 17.02 -16.19
CA LEU A 108 -17.75 18.47 -16.43
C LEU A 108 -19.08 19.14 -16.13
N ILE A 109 -20.20 18.53 -16.51
CA ILE A 109 -21.55 19.04 -16.18
C ILE A 109 -21.76 19.05 -14.67
N ALA A 110 -21.40 17.97 -13.97
CA ALA A 110 -21.52 17.90 -12.52
C ALA A 110 -20.59 18.89 -11.80
N LYS A 111 -19.38 19.11 -12.33
CA LYS A 111 -18.44 20.12 -11.83
C LYS A 111 -19.08 21.51 -11.81
N GLU A 112 -19.64 21.94 -12.94
CA GLU A 112 -20.31 23.24 -13.05
C GLU A 112 -21.54 23.33 -12.12
N LEU A 113 -22.31 22.24 -12.01
CA LEU A 113 -23.45 22.16 -11.09
C LEU A 113 -23.00 22.35 -9.63
N PHE A 114 -21.99 21.61 -9.16
CA PHE A 114 -21.52 21.72 -7.78
C PHE A 114 -20.89 23.09 -7.50
N ASN A 115 -20.10 23.65 -8.43
CA ASN A 115 -19.57 25.02 -8.30
C ASN A 115 -20.69 26.05 -8.15
N HIS A 116 -21.79 25.88 -8.88
CA HIS A 116 -22.95 26.76 -8.74
C HIS A 116 -23.67 26.57 -7.40
N LEU A 117 -23.93 25.32 -6.98
CA LEU A 117 -24.63 25.01 -5.73
C LEU A 117 -23.89 25.52 -4.49
N TYR A 118 -22.55 25.43 -4.51
CA TYR A 118 -21.67 25.87 -3.42
C TYR A 118 -21.08 27.28 -3.63
N SER A 119 -21.56 28.05 -4.60
CA SER A 119 -21.12 29.43 -4.79
C SER A 119 -21.39 30.26 -3.53
N GLY A 120 -20.32 30.70 -2.86
CA GLY A 120 -20.39 31.44 -1.60
C GLY A 120 -20.79 30.61 -0.37
N LYS A 121 -20.68 29.27 -0.42
CA LYS A 121 -20.97 28.37 0.69
C LYS A 121 -19.82 27.39 0.91
N GLU A 122 -19.60 27.01 2.17
CA GLU A 122 -18.69 25.92 2.51
C GLU A 122 -19.43 24.57 2.41
N ALA A 123 -18.73 23.56 1.90
CA ALA A 123 -19.23 22.19 1.86
C ALA A 123 -18.75 21.42 3.09
N GLN A 124 -19.63 20.59 3.66
CA GLN A 124 -19.28 19.76 4.80
C GLN A 124 -18.43 18.55 4.37
N GLU A 125 -17.32 18.31 5.07
CA GLU A 125 -16.55 17.06 4.95
C GLU A 125 -17.39 15.83 5.39
N PHE A 126 -17.13 14.69 4.74
CA PHE A 126 -17.79 13.45 5.12
C PHE A 126 -17.39 13.04 6.54
N PRO A 127 -18.36 12.90 7.48
CA PRO A 127 -18.04 12.55 8.85
C PRO A 127 -17.56 11.10 8.94
N VAL A 128 -16.43 10.89 9.61
CA VAL A 128 -15.92 9.55 9.92
C VAL A 128 -16.78 8.96 11.05
N PRO A 129 -17.48 7.84 10.83
CA PRO A 129 -18.32 7.24 11.86
C PRO A 129 -17.48 6.54 12.93
N ASP A 130 -18.10 6.29 14.09
CA ASP A 130 -17.53 5.42 15.11
C ASP A 130 -17.21 4.02 14.53
N GLY A 131 -16.14 3.41 15.00
CA GLY A 131 -15.69 2.11 14.49
C GLY A 131 -14.74 2.19 13.29
N ILE A 132 -14.65 3.32 12.58
CA ILE A 132 -13.69 3.54 11.50
C ILE A 132 -12.45 4.29 12.00
N ARG A 133 -11.26 3.87 11.55
CA ARG A 133 -9.99 4.57 11.80
C ARG A 133 -9.10 4.58 10.56
N LEU A 134 -8.26 5.60 10.45
CA LEU A 134 -7.22 5.68 9.43
C LEU A 134 -5.98 4.92 9.92
N PHE A 135 -5.48 3.98 9.12
CA PHE A 135 -4.28 3.20 9.41
C PHE A 135 -3.16 3.53 8.43
N ALA A 136 -1.92 3.57 8.93
CA ALA A 136 -0.73 3.68 8.11
C ALA A 136 -0.27 2.28 7.68
N LEU A 137 -0.19 2.05 6.37
CA LEU A 137 0.19 0.78 5.77
C LEU A 137 1.55 0.88 5.10
N ASP A 138 2.27 -0.24 5.08
CA ASP A 138 3.47 -0.40 4.24
C ASP A 138 3.07 -0.43 2.76
N LYS A 139 3.45 0.62 2.04
CA LYS A 139 3.15 0.79 0.62
C LYS A 139 3.68 -0.37 -0.22
N ALA A 140 4.93 -0.77 0.00
CA ALA A 140 5.58 -1.78 -0.82
C ALA A 140 4.89 -3.14 -0.64
N ALA A 141 4.53 -3.50 0.59
CA ALA A 141 3.78 -4.74 0.86
C ALA A 141 2.39 -4.72 0.21
N LEU A 142 1.70 -3.57 0.22
CA LEU A 142 0.39 -3.43 -0.42
C LEU A 142 0.48 -3.57 -1.95
N GLU A 143 1.44 -2.90 -2.58
CA GLU A 143 1.56 -2.85 -4.05
C GLU A 143 2.16 -4.13 -4.65
N THR A 144 3.13 -4.75 -3.96
CA THR A 144 3.90 -5.87 -4.54
C THR A 144 3.47 -7.24 -4.00
N GLU A 145 3.07 -7.32 -2.73
CA GLU A 145 2.60 -8.58 -2.12
C GLU A 145 1.08 -8.67 -2.04
N HIS A 146 0.36 -7.58 -2.36
CA HIS A 146 -1.08 -7.47 -2.20
C HIS A 146 -1.55 -7.74 -0.77
N LYS A 147 -0.76 -7.29 0.22
CA LYS A 147 -1.05 -7.44 1.64
C LYS A 147 -1.12 -6.09 2.33
N ALA A 148 -2.24 -5.84 3.00
CA ALA A 148 -2.34 -4.75 3.96
C ALA A 148 -1.60 -5.15 5.24
N VAL A 149 -0.42 -4.56 5.46
CA VAL A 149 0.31 -4.68 6.72
C VAL A 149 0.61 -3.29 7.26
N LEU A 150 0.60 -3.15 8.57
CA LEU A 150 0.83 -1.89 9.25
C LEU A 150 2.27 -1.41 9.03
N ALA A 151 2.40 -0.12 8.72
CA ALA A 151 3.67 0.58 8.79
C ALA A 151 4.20 0.55 10.22
N THR A 152 5.52 0.64 10.39
CA THR A 152 6.17 0.72 11.69
C THR A 152 6.75 2.11 11.93
N ALA A 153 7.35 2.32 13.10
CA ALA A 153 8.12 3.53 13.39
C ALA A 153 9.34 3.74 12.46
N TYR A 154 9.75 2.71 11.71
CA TYR A 154 10.86 2.77 10.76
C TYR A 154 10.41 2.96 9.30
N THR A 155 9.11 2.88 9.01
CA THR A 155 8.59 3.13 7.66
C THR A 155 8.63 4.63 7.39
N PRO A 156 9.37 5.11 6.38
CA PRO A 156 9.40 6.53 6.05
C PRO A 156 8.04 6.97 5.46
N ASP A 157 7.65 8.23 5.64
CA ASP A 157 6.34 8.74 5.18
C ASP A 157 6.11 8.53 3.67
N SER A 158 7.16 8.53 2.85
CA SER A 158 7.07 8.26 1.41
C SER A 158 6.65 6.82 1.06
N GLU A 159 6.81 5.90 2.02
CA GLU A 159 6.49 4.47 1.92
C GLU A 159 5.25 4.12 2.75
N ILE A 160 4.49 5.13 3.19
CA ILE A 160 3.23 4.96 3.91
C ILE A 160 2.06 5.28 2.99
N VAL A 161 1.13 4.35 2.87
CA VAL A 161 -0.23 4.62 2.36
C VAL A 161 -1.18 4.68 3.56
N ARG A 162 -2.12 5.63 3.55
CA ARG A 162 -3.10 5.78 4.64
C ARG A 162 -4.48 5.42 4.14
N GLU A 163 -5.10 4.44 4.78
CA GLU A 163 -6.41 3.92 4.38
C GLU A 163 -7.34 3.75 5.58
N TYR A 164 -8.63 3.97 5.34
CA TYR A 164 -9.65 3.78 6.37
C TYR A 164 -10.04 2.31 6.49
N PHE A 165 -10.13 1.81 7.71
CA PHE A 165 -10.64 0.47 8.02
C PHE A 165 -11.68 0.53 9.15
N PRO A 166 -12.69 -0.35 9.12
CA PRO A 166 -13.35 -0.78 10.34
C PRO A 166 -12.32 -1.38 11.29
N ILE A 167 -12.34 -0.98 12.56
CA ILE A 167 -11.39 -1.48 13.59
C ILE A 167 -11.40 -3.01 13.65
N SER A 168 -12.56 -3.64 13.46
CA SER A 168 -12.74 -5.10 13.44
C SER A 168 -12.07 -5.80 12.25
N ALA A 169 -11.82 -5.08 11.16
CA ALA A 169 -11.24 -5.59 9.92
C ALA A 169 -9.85 -5.01 9.63
N ALA A 170 -9.31 -4.20 10.54
CA ALA A 170 -8.00 -3.59 10.37
C ALA A 170 -6.89 -4.65 10.36
N PRO A 171 -5.83 -4.45 9.56
CA PRO A 171 -4.68 -5.34 9.59
C PRO A 171 -4.00 -5.31 10.97
N SER A 172 -3.51 -6.47 11.41
CA SER A 172 -2.79 -6.62 12.68
C SER A 172 -1.30 -6.95 12.49
N GLU A 173 -0.93 -7.48 11.32
CA GLU A 173 0.47 -7.72 10.95
C GLU A 173 1.18 -6.41 10.63
N THR A 174 2.44 -6.30 11.02
CA THR A 174 3.32 -5.16 10.72
C THR A 174 4.30 -5.51 9.61
N SER A 175 4.85 -4.49 8.94
CA SER A 175 5.90 -4.66 7.93
C SER A 175 7.06 -5.52 8.46
N LYS A 176 7.43 -6.55 7.67
CA LYS A 176 8.61 -7.39 7.95
C LYS A 176 9.91 -6.76 7.50
N PHE A 177 9.84 -5.80 6.57
CA PHE A 177 11.00 -5.10 6.04
C PHE A 177 11.34 -3.87 6.88
N TRP A 178 10.34 -3.05 7.21
CA TRP A 178 10.53 -1.84 8.01
C TRP A 178 10.63 -2.17 9.50
N GLN A 179 11.64 -2.94 9.88
CA GLN A 179 11.93 -3.25 11.28
C GLN A 179 13.44 -3.48 11.43
N LEU A 180 13.91 -3.50 12.68
CA LEU A 180 15.31 -3.83 12.92
C LEU A 180 15.61 -5.24 12.38
N PRO A 181 16.69 -5.39 11.58
CA PRO A 181 16.98 -6.67 10.94
C PRO A 181 17.38 -7.72 11.98
N SER A 182 17.07 -8.98 11.68
CA SER A 182 17.54 -10.14 12.46
C SER A 182 18.61 -10.91 11.68
N PRO A 183 19.58 -11.56 12.36
CA PRO A 183 20.53 -12.42 11.67
C PRO A 183 19.82 -13.66 11.09
N PRO A 184 20.33 -14.26 10.00
CA PRO A 184 19.81 -15.53 9.52
C PRO A 184 19.99 -16.61 10.59
N GLN A 185 18.98 -17.46 10.76
CA GLN A 185 18.96 -18.50 11.81
C GLN A 185 19.47 -19.85 11.28
N ASP A 186 19.46 -20.03 9.97
CA ASP A 186 19.75 -21.26 9.24
C ASP A 186 21.19 -21.34 8.69
N VAL A 187 22.09 -20.45 9.15
CA VAL A 187 23.46 -20.34 8.63
C VAL A 187 24.19 -21.67 8.72
N SER A 188 24.59 -22.25 7.60
CA SER A 188 25.30 -23.54 7.51
C SER A 188 26.54 -23.41 6.63
N TRP A 189 27.30 -24.49 6.49
CA TRP A 189 28.47 -24.49 5.61
C TRP A 189 28.73 -25.86 4.98
N ARG A 190 29.48 -25.85 3.87
CA ARG A 190 30.09 -27.01 3.24
C ARG A 190 31.49 -26.66 2.72
N SER A 191 32.28 -27.66 2.38
CA SER A 191 33.50 -27.44 1.57
C SER A 191 33.12 -27.51 0.09
N ASP A 192 33.65 -26.60 -0.72
CA ASP A 192 33.61 -26.74 -2.18
C ASP A 192 34.58 -27.85 -2.66
N GLU A 193 34.62 -28.08 -3.97
CA GLU A 193 35.50 -29.09 -4.58
C GLU A 193 36.99 -28.82 -4.35
N ARG A 194 37.38 -27.59 -3.99
CA ARG A 194 38.76 -27.15 -3.74
C ARG A 194 39.10 -27.07 -2.24
N GLY A 195 38.17 -27.44 -1.36
CA GLY A 195 38.34 -27.37 0.08
C GLY A 195 38.04 -26.01 0.72
N ASN A 196 37.56 -25.02 -0.06
CA ASN A 196 37.20 -23.69 0.43
C ASN A 196 35.90 -23.74 1.23
N PRO A 197 35.77 -22.93 2.30
CA PRO A 197 34.51 -22.74 3.01
C PRO A 197 33.44 -22.11 2.12
N ALA A 198 32.30 -22.78 1.98
CA ALA A 198 31.08 -22.26 1.38
C ALA A 198 30.02 -22.07 2.48
N ILE A 199 29.69 -20.81 2.79
CA ILE A 199 28.74 -20.40 3.82
C ILE A 199 27.36 -20.25 3.16
N ARG A 200 26.32 -20.87 3.73
CA ARG A 200 24.96 -20.89 3.18
C ARG A 200 23.94 -20.36 4.18
N PHE A 201 22.93 -19.66 3.70
CA PHE A 201 21.82 -19.11 4.50
C PHE A 201 20.65 -18.71 3.61
N THR A 202 19.48 -18.46 4.20
CA THR A 202 18.31 -17.93 3.49
C THR A 202 18.24 -16.41 3.61
N ALA A 203 18.43 -15.72 2.48
CA ALA A 203 18.20 -14.28 2.40
C ALA A 203 16.69 -13.98 2.43
N GLN A 204 16.25 -13.14 3.36
CA GLN A 204 14.84 -12.84 3.60
C GLN A 204 14.26 -11.82 2.64
N ASP A 205 15.05 -10.82 2.27
CA ASP A 205 14.63 -9.71 1.41
C ASP A 205 15.85 -9.19 0.62
N SER A 206 15.63 -8.86 -0.66
CA SER A 206 16.68 -8.45 -1.60
C SER A 206 17.22 -7.05 -1.32
N ARG A 207 16.46 -6.23 -0.57
CA ARG A 207 16.85 -4.90 -0.11
C ARG A 207 17.78 -4.94 1.11
N LEU A 208 17.91 -6.10 1.76
CA LEU A 208 18.85 -6.29 2.87
C LEU A 208 20.26 -6.60 2.34
N CYS A 209 21.25 -6.24 3.15
CA CYS A 209 22.65 -6.58 2.95
C CYS A 209 23.09 -7.58 4.02
N TYR A 210 23.80 -8.64 3.61
CA TYR A 210 24.34 -9.66 4.49
C TYR A 210 25.86 -9.57 4.51
N ARG A 211 26.42 -9.17 5.65
CA ARG A 211 27.87 -9.08 5.88
C ARG A 211 28.39 -10.43 6.35
N ILE A 212 29.29 -11.02 5.57
CA ILE A 212 30.02 -12.24 5.95
C ILE A 212 31.24 -11.81 6.75
N ILE A 213 31.25 -12.15 8.04
CA ILE A 213 32.32 -11.79 8.97
C ILE A 213 33.17 -13.02 9.24
N ARG A 214 34.49 -12.86 9.12
CA ARG A 214 35.48 -13.89 9.41
C ARG A 214 36.42 -13.43 10.52
N ALA A 215 36.78 -14.37 11.41
CA ALA A 215 37.85 -14.22 12.38
C ALA A 215 38.79 -15.42 12.37
N GLU A 216 40.04 -15.20 12.76
CA GLU A 216 41.03 -16.24 12.92
C GLU A 216 40.83 -17.02 14.23
N CYS A 217 41.35 -18.24 14.28
CA CYS A 217 41.51 -18.96 15.53
C CYS A 217 42.74 -18.46 16.28
N GLY A 218 42.54 -18.04 17.53
CA GLY A 218 43.60 -17.73 18.47
C GLY A 218 44.20 -18.97 19.14
N VAL A 219 44.84 -18.74 20.30
CA VAL A 219 45.46 -19.81 21.10
C VAL A 219 44.42 -20.88 21.45
N PHE A 220 44.81 -22.15 21.38
CA PHE A 220 43.93 -23.31 21.64
C PHE A 220 42.69 -23.40 20.72
N GLY A 221 42.67 -22.68 19.60
CA GLY A 221 41.55 -22.72 18.66
C GLY A 221 40.34 -21.89 19.11
N ALA A 222 40.50 -21.00 20.08
CA ALA A 222 39.48 -20.05 20.51
C ALA A 222 39.24 -18.96 19.45
N LEU A 223 38.08 -18.30 19.50
CA LEU A 223 37.79 -17.14 18.65
C LEU A 223 38.77 -15.99 18.98
N ASN A 224 39.48 -15.47 17.96
CA ASN A 224 40.24 -14.23 18.10
C ASN A 224 39.41 -13.04 17.59
N SER A 225 38.61 -12.42 18.47
CA SER A 225 37.72 -11.31 18.11
C SER A 225 38.44 -10.08 17.55
N GLN A 226 39.73 -9.89 17.87
CA GLN A 226 40.52 -8.77 17.33
C GLN A 226 40.80 -8.91 15.83
N THR A 227 40.66 -10.11 15.28
CA THR A 227 40.85 -10.39 13.84
C THR A 227 39.55 -10.40 13.05
N GLU A 228 38.42 -10.10 13.70
CA GLU A 228 37.13 -10.01 13.02
C GLU A 228 37.14 -8.95 11.94
N ARG A 229 36.75 -9.36 10.74
CA ARG A 229 36.54 -8.44 9.61
C ARG A 229 35.43 -8.92 8.72
N CYS A 230 34.70 -7.97 8.13
CA CYS A 230 33.80 -8.24 7.03
C CYS A 230 34.65 -8.61 5.79
N ILE A 231 34.43 -9.80 5.24
CA ILE A 231 35.14 -10.31 4.07
C ILE A 231 34.30 -10.26 2.80
N ALA A 232 32.98 -10.13 2.93
CA ALA A 232 32.06 -9.96 1.81
C ALA A 232 30.76 -9.32 2.28
N GLU A 233 30.10 -8.60 1.38
CA GLU A 233 28.74 -8.11 1.53
C GLU A 233 27.89 -8.68 0.38
N ILE A 234 26.74 -9.26 0.70
CA ILE A 234 25.81 -9.84 -0.27
C ILE A 234 24.52 -9.05 -0.22
N SER A 235 24.10 -8.49 -1.36
CA SER A 235 22.88 -7.69 -1.50
C SER A 235 22.11 -8.16 -2.75
N GLY A 236 20.81 -7.83 -2.83
CA GLY A 236 19.99 -8.19 -4.00
C GLY A 236 19.58 -9.67 -4.07
N SER A 237 19.78 -10.44 -2.99
CA SER A 237 19.46 -11.87 -2.94
C SER A 237 18.20 -12.13 -2.11
N THR A 238 17.41 -13.11 -2.54
CA THR A 238 16.23 -13.65 -1.83
C THR A 238 16.23 -15.16 -1.96
N GLY A 239 15.95 -15.87 -0.87
CA GLY A 239 16.02 -17.32 -0.80
C GLY A 239 17.43 -17.85 -0.52
N GLU A 240 17.64 -19.13 -0.87
CA GLU A 240 18.91 -19.84 -0.64
C GLU A 240 20.10 -19.11 -1.27
N THR A 241 21.05 -18.72 -0.43
CA THR A 241 22.22 -17.92 -0.79
C THR A 241 23.49 -18.62 -0.33
N GLU A 242 24.55 -18.58 -1.14
CA GLU A 242 25.85 -19.17 -0.83
C GLU A 242 26.99 -18.21 -1.13
N PHE A 243 27.98 -18.15 -0.24
CA PHE A 243 29.23 -17.41 -0.43
C PHE A 243 30.42 -18.34 -0.21
N ILE A 244 31.39 -18.30 -1.13
CA ILE A 244 32.60 -19.11 -1.08
C ILE A 244 33.80 -18.21 -0.73
N ASP A 245 34.49 -18.52 0.37
CA ASP A 245 35.71 -17.82 0.79
C ASP A 245 36.95 -18.40 0.09
N PHE A 246 37.24 -17.89 -1.11
CA PHE A 246 38.45 -18.25 -1.86
C PHE A 246 39.76 -17.73 -1.24
N THR A 247 39.67 -16.91 -0.18
CA THR A 247 40.85 -16.35 0.50
C THR A 247 41.25 -17.15 1.73
N ALA A 248 40.47 -18.17 2.10
CA ALA A 248 40.76 -19.01 3.25
C ALA A 248 41.94 -19.94 2.95
N LEU A 249 42.96 -19.92 3.81
CA LEU A 249 44.15 -20.74 3.62
C LEU A 249 43.89 -22.23 3.98
N PRO A 250 44.30 -23.18 3.13
CA PRO A 250 44.23 -24.62 3.45
C PRO A 250 44.95 -24.97 4.75
N GLY A 251 44.37 -25.89 5.52
CA GLY A 251 44.91 -26.34 6.81
C GLY A 251 44.72 -25.37 7.97
N LYS A 252 44.05 -24.22 7.76
CA LYS A 252 43.67 -23.28 8.82
C LYS A 252 42.22 -23.47 9.25
N SER A 253 41.90 -22.98 10.45
CA SER A 253 40.53 -22.85 10.92
C SER A 253 40.15 -21.38 11.09
N TYR A 254 38.92 -21.06 10.72
CA TYR A 254 38.34 -19.74 10.88
C TYR A 254 36.95 -19.83 11.54
N PHE A 255 36.54 -18.73 12.14
CA PHE A 255 35.16 -18.53 12.58
C PHE A 255 34.43 -17.65 11.58
N TYR A 256 33.21 -18.05 11.23
CA TYR A 256 32.32 -17.30 10.34
C TYR A 256 31.00 -16.99 11.05
N CYS A 257 30.48 -15.80 10.82
CA CYS A 257 29.11 -15.43 11.17
C CYS A 257 28.58 -14.41 10.14
N ILE A 258 27.27 -14.23 10.12
CA ILE A 258 26.60 -13.30 9.23
C ILE A 258 25.94 -12.22 10.08
N GLN A 259 26.09 -10.96 9.65
CA GLN A 259 25.33 -9.84 10.20
C GLN A 259 24.42 -9.28 9.11
N THR A 260 23.12 -9.16 9.39
CA THR A 260 22.15 -8.55 8.47
C THR A 260 22.13 -7.05 8.68
N VAL A 261 22.10 -6.29 7.60
CA VAL A 261 22.03 -4.83 7.60
C VAL A 261 20.83 -4.40 6.76
N ASN A 262 20.00 -3.53 7.31
CA ASN A 262 18.96 -2.84 6.56
C ASN A 262 19.47 -1.43 6.21
N PRO A 263 19.87 -1.18 4.95
CA PRO A 263 20.41 0.12 4.55
C PRO A 263 19.35 1.23 4.52
N CYS A 264 18.06 0.87 4.48
CA CYS A 264 16.95 1.82 4.42
C CYS A 264 16.54 2.35 5.80
N ILE A 265 17.04 1.76 6.89
CA ILE A 265 16.75 2.18 8.26
C ILE A 265 18.02 2.74 8.88
N SER A 266 17.94 3.94 9.47
CA SER A 266 19.05 4.54 10.20
C SER A 266 18.79 4.53 11.70
N VAL A 267 19.79 4.08 12.47
CA VAL A 267 19.81 4.12 13.93
C VAL A 267 21.08 4.87 14.34
N HIS A 268 20.93 5.99 15.05
CA HIS A 268 22.05 6.87 15.44
C HIS A 268 22.94 7.32 14.25
N GLY A 269 22.36 7.50 13.06
CA GLY A 269 23.07 7.95 11.86
C GLY A 269 23.82 6.85 11.11
N LEU A 270 23.71 5.59 11.54
CA LEU A 270 24.28 4.43 10.85
C LEU A 270 23.18 3.50 10.34
N PRO A 271 23.41 2.74 9.25
CA PRO A 271 22.49 1.69 8.84
C PRO A 271 22.19 0.71 9.97
N ALA A 272 20.92 0.35 10.14
CA ALA A 272 20.49 -0.60 11.15
C ALA A 272 21.13 -1.97 10.88
N ALA A 273 21.82 -2.51 11.87
CA ALA A 273 22.48 -3.81 11.79
C ALA A 273 21.95 -4.72 12.89
N SER A 274 21.83 -6.00 12.57
CA SER A 274 21.43 -7.03 13.52
C SER A 274 22.60 -7.41 14.43
N ASP A 275 22.32 -8.23 15.45
CA ASP A 275 23.37 -9.04 16.06
C ASP A 275 23.96 -10.02 15.02
N LYS A 276 25.11 -10.61 15.34
CA LYS A 276 25.72 -11.66 14.52
C LYS A 276 24.92 -12.97 14.65
N SER A 277 24.85 -13.73 13.56
CA SER A 277 24.32 -15.09 13.56
C SER A 277 25.14 -16.02 14.45
N ARG A 278 24.71 -17.27 14.57
CA ARG A 278 25.53 -18.33 15.18
C ARG A 278 26.94 -18.38 14.55
N LEU A 279 27.95 -18.62 15.38
CA LEU A 279 29.34 -18.77 14.95
C LEU A 279 29.57 -20.18 14.40
N LEU A 280 30.13 -20.26 13.19
CA LEU A 280 30.58 -21.49 12.56
C LEU A 280 32.09 -21.58 12.63
N ARG A 281 32.63 -22.61 13.27
CA ARG A 281 34.06 -22.94 13.20
C ARG A 281 34.29 -23.88 12.02
N ILE A 282 35.06 -23.44 11.04
CA ILE A 282 35.30 -24.19 9.79
C ILE A 282 36.80 -24.47 9.67
N PHE A 283 37.14 -25.74 9.40
CA PHE A 283 38.49 -26.14 9.01
C PHE A 283 38.59 -26.23 7.49
N CYS A 284 39.52 -25.47 6.90
CA CYS A 284 39.77 -25.45 5.47
C CYS A 284 40.56 -26.70 5.08
N LYS A 285 39.94 -27.58 4.29
CA LYS A 285 40.57 -28.84 3.89
C LYS A 285 41.80 -28.57 3.02
N VAL A 286 42.80 -29.43 3.17
CA VAL A 286 43.91 -29.52 2.21
C VAL A 286 43.46 -30.57 1.20
N ASN A 287 43.31 -30.16 -0.06
CA ASN A 287 43.13 -31.07 -1.17
C ASN A 287 44.47 -31.57 -1.69
#